data_AF-A0AAE4J0E4-F1
#
_entry.id   AF-A0AAE4J0E4-F1
#
_cell.length_a   1.000
_cell.length_b   1.000
_cell.length_c   1.000
_cell.angle_alpha   90.00
_cell.angle_beta   90.00
_cell.angle_gamma   90.00
#
_symmetry.space_group_name_H-M   'P 1'
#
loop_
_entity.id
_entity.type
_entity.pdbx_description
1 polymer ?
#
loop_
_entity_poly.entity_id
_entity_poly.type
_entity_poly.pdbx_seq_one_letter_code
_entity_poly.pdbx_strand_id
1 'polypeptide(L)'
;MPEKLIKFPVSEWIVQSVHFKTDLPSEAYCICYQYNIDSNGYGPYGFLTEKSEGLLSSLFTNLMSFNKEGQSLDACSALSRNGLYFYGNNNEKVNKQLAEYRKMLLKNKLRTNKGSSEEVFHEKPELLNLYDDYGGVDVSVINSLIKKGYQFLFYWFLTPVAGGSVIVFDGNLWDRAVEYCKKNGIDFQNVDSVDNLKEW
;
A
#
# COMPACT_ATOMS: atom_id res chain seq x y z
N MET A 1 -22.73 -7.75 -13.95
CA MET A 1 -22.37 -6.52 -14.66
C MET A 1 -20.90 -6.64 -15.06
N PRO A 2 -20.45 -6.02 -16.17
CA PRO A 2 -19.05 -6.14 -16.58
C PRO A 2 -18.13 -5.45 -15.57
N GLU A 3 -17.02 -6.10 -15.26
CA GLU A 3 -16.01 -5.67 -14.29
C GLU A 3 -14.62 -5.94 -14.85
N LYS A 4 -13.66 -5.08 -14.55
CA LYS A 4 -12.33 -5.11 -15.15
C LYS A 4 -11.25 -4.74 -14.14
N LEU A 5 -10.17 -5.53 -14.11
CA LEU A 5 -8.91 -5.18 -13.45
C LEU A 5 -7.97 -4.50 -14.45
N ILE A 6 -7.37 -3.39 -14.08
CA ILE A 6 -6.55 -2.57 -14.96
C ILE A 6 -5.17 -2.41 -14.35
N LYS A 7 -4.12 -2.74 -15.10
CA LYS A 7 -2.72 -2.43 -14.79
C LYS A 7 -2.25 -1.21 -15.56
N PHE A 8 -1.48 -0.35 -14.92
CA PHE A 8 -0.85 0.82 -15.54
C PHE A 8 0.46 1.20 -14.81
N PRO A 9 1.41 1.87 -15.49
CA PRO A 9 2.65 2.31 -14.86
C PRO A 9 2.42 3.46 -13.88
N VAL A 10 3.36 3.66 -12.95
CA VAL A 10 3.38 4.84 -12.08
C VAL A 10 3.78 6.06 -12.92
N SER A 11 2.88 7.02 -13.09
CA SER A 11 3.13 8.29 -13.78
C SER A 11 3.66 9.37 -12.83
N GLU A 12 4.20 10.45 -13.38
CA GLU A 12 4.73 11.58 -12.60
C GLU A 12 3.68 12.19 -11.67
N TRP A 13 2.43 12.34 -12.13
CA TRP A 13 1.37 12.92 -11.29
C TRP A 13 0.96 11.98 -10.14
N ILE A 14 1.12 10.66 -10.29
CA ILE A 14 0.94 9.71 -9.18
C ILE A 14 2.06 9.90 -8.16
N VAL A 15 3.31 10.09 -8.61
CA VAL A 15 4.44 10.40 -7.73
C VAL A 15 4.17 11.66 -6.91
N GLN A 16 3.65 12.70 -7.55
CA GLN A 16 3.28 13.95 -6.91
C GLN A 16 2.07 13.79 -5.97
N SER A 17 1.03 13.06 -6.38
CA SER A 17 -0.20 12.85 -5.60
C SER A 17 0.01 12.06 -4.30
N VAL A 18 0.92 11.09 -4.34
CA VAL A 18 1.32 10.31 -3.15
C VAL A 18 2.45 10.99 -2.39
N HIS A 19 3.01 12.08 -2.91
CA HIS A 19 4.15 12.80 -2.35
C HIS A 19 5.41 11.93 -2.18
N PHE A 20 5.71 11.05 -3.13
CA PHE A 20 7.01 10.35 -3.14
C PHE A 20 8.13 11.37 -3.39
N LYS A 21 9.18 11.33 -2.57
CA LYS A 21 10.29 12.30 -2.64
C LYS A 21 11.19 12.15 -3.86
N THR A 22 11.23 10.96 -4.43
CA THR A 22 11.98 10.61 -5.63
C THR A 22 11.16 9.63 -6.45
N ASP A 23 11.68 9.25 -7.61
CA ASP A 23 11.07 8.20 -8.42
C ASP A 23 11.06 6.86 -7.68
N LEU A 24 9.98 6.11 -7.87
CA LEU A 24 9.86 4.73 -7.39
C LEU A 24 10.73 3.78 -8.22
N PRO A 25 11.04 2.57 -7.71
CA PRO A 25 11.68 1.51 -8.49
C PRO A 25 10.95 1.22 -9.79
N SER A 26 11.70 0.85 -10.83
CA SER A 26 11.16 0.52 -12.17
C SER A 26 10.16 -0.63 -12.16
N GLU A 27 10.20 -1.48 -11.15
CA GLU A 27 9.28 -2.61 -10.99
C GLU A 27 7.92 -2.19 -10.40
N ALA A 28 7.79 -0.94 -9.95
CA ALA A 28 6.55 -0.44 -9.38
C ALA A 28 5.48 -0.25 -10.46
N TYR A 29 4.26 -0.70 -10.17
CA TYR A 29 3.11 -0.48 -11.03
C TYR A 29 1.85 -0.31 -10.20
N CYS A 30 0.80 0.20 -10.85
CA CYS A 30 -0.50 0.39 -10.24
C CYS A 30 -1.50 -0.63 -10.78
N ILE A 31 -2.45 -1.01 -9.92
CA ILE A 31 -3.68 -1.68 -10.33
C ILE A 31 -4.89 -0.92 -9.81
N CYS A 32 -5.92 -0.79 -10.64
CA CYS A 32 -7.23 -0.32 -10.23
C CYS A 32 -8.32 -1.26 -10.75
N TYR A 33 -9.51 -1.12 -10.19
CA TYR A 33 -10.67 -1.94 -10.55
C TYR A 33 -11.78 -1.04 -11.09
N GLN A 34 -12.40 -1.44 -12.19
CA GLN A 34 -13.54 -0.75 -12.78
C GLN A 34 -14.75 -1.69 -12.78
N TYR A 35 -15.92 -1.19 -12.38
CA TYR A 35 -17.14 -2.00 -12.30
C TYR A 35 -18.34 -1.27 -12.88
N ASN A 36 -19.45 -1.99 -13.07
CA ASN A 36 -20.67 -1.48 -13.68
C ASN A 36 -20.42 -0.80 -15.05
N ILE A 37 -19.54 -1.40 -15.84
CA ILE A 37 -19.07 -0.80 -17.10
C ILE A 37 -20.21 -0.81 -18.13
N ASP A 38 -20.52 0.37 -18.68
CA ASP A 38 -21.54 0.56 -19.70
C ASP A 38 -21.04 0.20 -21.12
N SER A 39 -21.92 0.29 -22.12
CA SER A 39 -21.56 0.00 -23.52
C SER A 39 -20.51 0.96 -24.10
N ASN A 40 -20.31 2.12 -23.48
CA ASN A 40 -19.32 3.11 -23.87
C ASN A 40 -18.00 2.94 -23.10
N GLY A 41 -17.90 1.98 -22.18
CA GLY A 41 -16.70 1.74 -21.37
C GLY A 41 -16.55 2.65 -20.15
N TYR A 42 -17.60 3.36 -19.74
CA TYR A 42 -17.62 4.15 -18.50
C TYR A 42 -18.11 3.31 -17.34
N GLY A 43 -17.57 3.57 -16.16
CA GLY A 43 -17.99 2.94 -14.93
C GLY A 43 -17.10 3.40 -13.78
N PRO A 44 -17.60 3.33 -12.53
CA PRO A 44 -16.84 3.69 -11.34
C PRO A 44 -15.55 2.90 -11.18
N TYR A 45 -14.55 3.57 -10.63
CA TYR A 45 -13.30 2.95 -10.21
C TYR A 45 -13.26 2.74 -8.69
N GLY A 46 -12.82 1.55 -8.29
CA GLY A 46 -12.61 1.17 -6.90
C GLY A 46 -12.94 -0.29 -6.65
N PHE A 47 -12.46 -0.78 -5.51
CA PHE A 47 -12.65 -2.17 -5.06
C PHE A 47 -13.88 -2.27 -4.16
N LEU A 48 -15.07 -2.07 -4.73
CA LEU A 48 -16.35 -1.98 -4.00
C LEU A 48 -17.33 -3.11 -4.33
N THR A 49 -16.95 -4.05 -5.20
CA THR A 49 -17.76 -5.21 -5.56
C THR A 49 -17.30 -6.45 -4.81
N GLU A 50 -18.19 -7.42 -4.59
CA GLU A 50 -17.87 -8.72 -3.98
C GLU A 50 -16.69 -9.42 -4.70
N LYS A 51 -16.65 -9.34 -6.04
CA LYS A 51 -15.55 -9.89 -6.84
C LYS A 51 -14.22 -9.18 -6.57
N SER A 52 -14.25 -7.85 -6.46
CA SER A 52 -13.06 -7.05 -6.16
C SER A 52 -12.56 -7.26 -4.72
N GLU A 53 -13.47 -7.42 -3.75
CA GLU A 53 -13.15 -7.78 -2.36
C GLU A 53 -12.53 -9.18 -2.27
N GLY A 54 -13.09 -10.14 -3.02
CA GLY A 54 -12.54 -11.48 -3.15
C GLY A 54 -11.16 -11.49 -3.79
N LEU A 55 -10.94 -10.66 -4.82
CA LEU A 55 -9.63 -10.46 -5.45
C LEU A 55 -8.62 -9.95 -4.42
N LEU A 56 -8.93 -8.85 -3.73
CA LEU A 56 -8.04 -8.26 -2.73
C LEU A 56 -7.72 -9.25 -1.61
N SER A 57 -8.73 -9.96 -1.10
CA SER A 57 -8.55 -10.96 -0.05
C SER A 57 -7.68 -12.16 -0.49
N SER A 58 -7.74 -12.52 -1.78
CA SER A 58 -6.90 -13.58 -2.34
C SER A 58 -5.44 -13.15 -2.52
N LEU A 59 -5.21 -11.86 -2.83
CA LEU A 59 -3.87 -11.31 -3.06
C LEU A 59 -3.17 -10.92 -1.75
N PHE A 60 -3.93 -10.38 -0.79
CA PHE A 60 -3.43 -9.71 0.40
C PHE A 60 -3.96 -10.37 1.67
N THR A 61 -3.38 -11.51 2.03
CA THR A 61 -3.69 -12.18 3.29
C THR A 61 -3.12 -11.43 4.49
N ASN A 62 -3.70 -11.58 5.69
CA ASN A 62 -3.21 -10.96 6.92
C ASN A 62 -2.96 -9.44 6.83
N LEU A 63 -3.81 -8.72 6.10
CA LEU A 63 -3.63 -7.30 5.81
C LEU A 63 -3.54 -6.44 7.10
N MET A 64 -2.55 -5.56 7.17
CA MET A 64 -2.37 -4.60 8.26
C MET A 64 -2.01 -3.22 7.72
N SER A 65 -2.67 -2.16 8.20
CA SER A 65 -2.31 -0.78 7.87
C SER A 65 -1.19 -0.27 8.76
N PHE A 66 -0.24 0.46 8.18
CA PHE A 66 0.80 1.12 8.96
C PHE A 66 0.26 2.41 9.60
N ASN A 67 0.34 2.47 10.94
CA ASN A 67 -0.04 3.61 11.75
C ASN A 67 1.22 4.28 12.31
N LYS A 68 1.62 5.41 11.73
CA LYS A 68 2.84 6.14 12.12
C LYS A 68 2.71 6.69 13.54
N GLU A 69 1.56 7.27 13.89
CA GLU A 69 1.30 7.86 15.20
C GLU A 69 1.29 6.79 16.30
N GLY A 70 0.61 5.67 16.04
CA GLY A 70 0.54 4.52 16.94
C GLY A 70 1.83 3.70 17.01
N GLN A 71 2.74 3.93 16.06
CA GLN A 71 3.95 3.13 15.83
C GLN A 71 3.58 1.64 15.79
N SER A 72 2.61 1.28 14.96
CA SER A 72 2.05 -0.08 14.89
C SER A 72 1.64 -0.47 13.49
N LEU A 73 1.51 -1.78 13.30
CA LEU A 73 0.70 -2.35 12.24
C LEU A 73 -0.65 -2.76 12.84
N ASP A 74 -1.73 -2.16 12.33
CA ASP A 74 -3.08 -2.37 12.81
C ASP A 74 -3.81 -3.31 11.83
N ALA A 75 -4.36 -4.41 12.33
CA ALA A 75 -5.09 -5.37 11.50
C ALA A 75 -6.32 -4.72 10.85
N CYS A 76 -6.53 -4.97 9.57
CA CYS A 76 -7.65 -4.42 8.82
C CYS A 76 -8.19 -5.44 7.81
N SER A 77 -9.50 -5.41 7.56
CA SER A 77 -10.17 -6.28 6.59
C SER A 77 -10.17 -5.74 5.16
N ALA A 78 -9.88 -4.46 4.96
CA ALA A 78 -9.99 -3.80 3.65
C ALA A 78 -9.02 -2.62 3.50
N LEU A 79 -8.68 -2.33 2.24
CA LEU A 79 -7.97 -1.13 1.82
C LEU A 79 -8.95 0.06 1.82
N SER A 80 -8.92 0.86 2.88
CA SER A 80 -9.94 1.87 3.16
C SER A 80 -9.40 3.29 3.27
N ARG A 81 -8.08 3.46 3.46
CA ARG A 81 -7.45 4.75 3.67
C ARG A 81 -6.16 4.85 2.88
N ASN A 82 -5.84 6.04 2.43
CA ASN A 82 -4.58 6.31 1.76
C ASN A 82 -3.41 5.96 2.69
N GLY A 83 -2.44 5.19 2.19
CA GLY A 83 -1.22 4.87 2.93
C GLY A 83 -0.64 3.50 2.63
N LEU A 84 0.37 3.15 3.43
CA LEU A 84 1.11 1.89 3.38
C LEU A 84 0.37 0.77 4.12
N TYR A 85 0.27 -0.38 3.46
CA TYR A 85 -0.24 -1.62 4.03
C TYR A 85 0.78 -2.74 3.89
N PHE A 86 0.81 -3.62 4.87
CA PHE A 86 1.57 -4.86 4.87
C PHE A 86 0.64 -6.06 4.75
N TYR A 87 1.09 -7.14 4.14
CA TYR A 87 0.33 -8.38 3.98
C TYR A 87 1.24 -9.59 4.10
N GLY A 88 0.64 -10.76 4.30
CA GLY A 88 1.32 -12.03 4.45
C GLY A 88 1.91 -12.23 5.85
N ASN A 89 2.83 -13.19 5.95
CA ASN A 89 3.28 -13.73 7.24
C ASN A 89 4.39 -12.89 7.89
N ASN A 90 5.01 -11.97 7.15
CA ASN A 90 6.10 -11.14 7.67
C ASN A 90 5.62 -9.99 8.57
N ASN A 91 4.31 -9.77 8.67
CA ASN A 91 3.71 -8.68 9.42
C ASN A 91 4.04 -8.74 10.92
N GLU A 92 4.08 -9.94 11.50
CA GLU A 92 4.44 -10.13 12.91
C GLU A 92 5.85 -9.65 13.22
N LYS A 93 6.80 -9.86 12.30
CA LYS A 93 8.20 -9.43 12.46
C LYS A 93 8.29 -7.91 12.49
N VAL A 94 7.58 -7.22 11.60
CA VAL A 94 7.53 -5.76 11.56
C VAL A 94 6.88 -5.22 12.83
N ASN A 95 5.73 -5.78 13.22
CA ASN A 95 4.99 -5.30 14.39
C ASN A 95 5.78 -5.54 15.70
N LYS A 96 6.55 -6.63 15.78
CA LYS A 96 7.46 -6.89 16.90
C LYS A 96 8.54 -5.81 17.03
N GLN A 97 9.20 -5.43 15.93
CA GLN A 97 10.20 -4.36 15.92
C GLN A 97 9.62 -3.02 16.39
N LEU A 98 8.43 -2.67 15.90
CA LEU A 98 7.71 -1.47 16.32
C LEU A 98 7.33 -1.52 17.80
N ALA A 99 6.82 -2.65 18.29
CA ALA A 99 6.43 -2.83 19.68
C ALA A 99 7.63 -2.77 20.65
N GLU A 100 8.77 -3.33 20.28
CA GLU A 100 10.01 -3.25 21.05
C GLU A 100 10.49 -1.79 21.18
N TYR A 101 10.47 -1.05 20.07
CA TYR A 101 10.80 0.37 20.07
C TYR A 101 9.85 1.19 20.95
N ARG A 102 8.54 0.96 20.85
CA ARG A 102 7.54 1.64 21.70
C ARG A 102 7.73 1.35 23.19
N LYS A 103 7.99 0.09 23.56
CA LYS A 103 8.29 -0.30 24.95
C LYS A 103 9.50 0.44 25.48
N MET A 104 10.53 0.61 24.65
CA MET A 104 11.73 1.36 25.00
C MET A 104 11.43 2.84 25.22
N LEU A 105 10.69 3.50 24.33
CA LEU A 105 10.27 4.90 24.52
C LEU A 105 9.51 5.09 25.83
N LEU A 106 8.60 4.17 26.16
CA LEU A 106 7.87 4.21 27.43
C LEU A 106 8.80 4.03 28.64
N LYS A 107 9.76 3.11 28.57
CA LYS A 107 10.77 2.88 29.62
C LYS A 107 11.62 4.13 29.85
N ASN A 108 12.07 4.79 28.78
CA ASN A 108 12.85 6.03 28.90
C ASN A 108 12.01 7.17 29.48
N LYS A 109 10.76 7.36 29.02
CA LYS A 109 9.84 8.35 29.63
C LYS A 109 9.66 8.13 31.13
N LEU A 110 9.51 6.89 31.57
CA LEU A 110 9.39 6.55 33.00
C LEU A 110 10.68 6.80 33.79
N ARG A 111 11.86 6.63 33.17
CA ARG A 111 13.17 6.93 33.79
C ARG A 111 13.38 8.43 33.94
N THR A 112 13.11 9.20 32.89
CA THR A 112 13.23 10.66 32.90
C THR A 112 12.31 11.28 33.94
N ASN A 113 11.06 10.79 34.06
CA ASN A 113 10.12 11.22 35.11
C ASN A 113 10.60 10.91 36.54
N LYS A 114 11.52 9.94 36.71
CA LYS A 114 12.15 9.58 37.99
C LYS A 114 13.51 10.26 38.20
N GLY A 115 13.90 11.19 37.33
CA GLY A 115 15.20 11.87 37.39
C GLY A 115 16.39 10.98 37.03
N SER A 116 16.16 9.83 36.41
CA SER A 116 17.20 8.91 35.94
C SER A 116 17.53 9.18 34.47
N SER A 117 18.78 8.94 34.08
CA SER A 117 19.22 9.07 32.70
C SER A 117 18.55 8.07 31.77
N GLU A 118 18.30 8.50 30.54
CA GLU A 118 17.76 7.65 29.49
C GLU A 118 18.75 6.56 29.10
N GLU A 119 18.22 5.41 28.72
CA GLU A 119 19.02 4.32 28.17
C GLU A 119 19.26 4.60 26.68
N VAL A 120 20.53 4.60 26.26
CA VAL A 120 20.90 4.76 24.85
C VAL A 120 20.57 3.47 24.11
N PHE A 121 19.68 3.55 23.12
CA PHE A 121 19.31 2.40 22.30
C PHE A 121 19.68 2.63 20.84
N HIS A 122 20.11 1.56 20.16
CA HIS A 122 20.93 1.70 18.96
C HIS A 122 20.18 1.90 17.65
N GLU A 123 18.87 1.66 17.52
CA GLU A 123 18.22 1.95 16.23
C GLU A 123 16.70 2.16 16.31
N LYS A 124 16.25 3.31 15.79
CA LYS A 124 14.86 3.58 15.46
C LYS A 124 14.46 2.71 14.27
N PRO A 125 13.31 2.00 14.29
CA PRO A 125 12.84 1.26 13.13
C PRO A 125 12.74 2.16 11.90
N GLU A 126 13.39 1.77 10.82
CA GLU A 126 13.46 2.52 9.56
C GLU A 126 12.07 2.88 9.00
N LEU A 127 11.08 2.00 9.21
CA LEU A 127 9.69 2.23 8.83
C LEU A 127 9.10 3.51 9.44
N LEU A 128 9.57 3.93 10.62
CA LEU A 128 9.14 5.17 11.26
C LEU A 128 9.72 6.43 10.61
N ASN A 129 10.58 6.28 9.61
CA ASN A 129 11.08 7.36 8.76
C ASN A 129 10.36 7.42 7.40
N LEU A 130 9.38 6.54 7.15
CA LEU A 130 8.69 6.46 5.86
C LEU A 130 8.01 7.77 5.47
N TYR A 131 7.23 8.35 6.37
CA TYR A 131 6.63 9.65 6.15
C TYR A 131 7.46 10.70 6.89
N ASP A 132 7.75 11.82 6.24
CA ASP A 132 8.25 13.00 6.95
C ASP A 132 7.12 13.76 7.67
N ASP A 133 7.46 14.90 8.26
CA ASP A 133 6.51 15.73 9.02
C ASP A 133 5.53 16.50 8.12
N TYR A 134 5.78 16.54 6.81
CA TYR A 134 4.94 17.18 5.80
C TYR A 134 4.13 16.17 4.98
N GLY A 135 4.21 14.88 5.30
CA GLY A 135 3.50 13.80 4.61
C GLY A 135 4.24 13.24 3.39
N GLY A 136 5.45 13.70 3.11
CA GLY A 136 6.28 13.19 2.02
C GLY A 136 6.78 11.78 2.31
N VAL A 137 6.75 10.91 1.30
CA VAL A 137 7.13 9.50 1.40
C VAL A 137 8.58 9.30 0.97
N ASP A 138 9.39 8.79 1.90
CA ASP A 138 10.80 8.50 1.67
C ASP A 138 10.98 7.16 0.93
N VAL A 139 11.39 7.26 -0.34
CA VAL A 139 11.58 6.10 -1.22
C VAL A 139 12.79 5.25 -0.80
N SER A 140 13.75 5.79 -0.04
CA SER A 140 14.86 4.98 0.47
C SER A 140 14.36 3.88 1.42
N VAL A 141 13.33 4.19 2.22
CA VAL A 141 12.66 3.22 3.09
C VAL A 141 11.92 2.17 2.26
N ILE A 142 11.24 2.56 1.19
CA ILE A 142 10.58 1.64 0.25
C ILE A 142 11.59 0.66 -0.35
N ASN A 143 12.72 1.17 -0.85
CA ASN A 143 13.80 0.37 -1.43
C ASN A 143 14.38 -0.62 -0.42
N SER A 144 14.56 -0.20 0.83
CA SER A 144 15.00 -1.07 1.91
C SER A 144 13.98 -2.16 2.22
N LEU A 145 12.69 -1.84 2.24
CA LEU A 145 11.62 -2.82 2.44
C LEU A 145 11.60 -3.88 1.33
N ILE A 146 11.74 -3.47 0.06
CA ILE A 146 11.85 -4.37 -1.09
C ILE A 146 13.07 -5.27 -0.95
N LYS A 147 14.25 -4.69 -0.67
CA LYS A 147 15.51 -5.44 -0.49
C LYS A 147 15.44 -6.46 0.64
N LYS A 148 14.70 -6.15 1.71
CA LYS A 148 14.47 -7.05 2.86
C LYS A 148 13.38 -8.10 2.59
N GLY A 149 12.72 -8.06 1.43
CA GLY A 149 11.68 -9.02 1.04
C GLY A 149 10.37 -8.85 1.80
N TYR A 150 10.07 -7.65 2.28
CA TYR A 150 8.77 -7.38 2.89
C TYR A 150 7.66 -7.35 1.84
N GLN A 151 6.49 -7.84 2.22
CA GLN A 151 5.28 -7.84 1.41
C GLN A 151 4.43 -6.63 1.83
N PHE A 152 4.36 -5.64 0.95
CA PHE A 152 3.66 -4.39 1.23
C PHE A 152 3.14 -3.75 -0.07
N LEU A 153 2.22 -2.80 0.08
CA LEU A 153 1.61 -2.03 -0.99
C LEU A 153 1.26 -0.63 -0.49
N PHE A 154 1.09 0.32 -1.41
CA PHE A 154 0.36 1.55 -1.10
C PHE A 154 -1.05 1.45 -1.65
N TYR A 155 -2.03 1.89 -0.88
CA TYR A 155 -3.36 2.18 -1.38
C TYR A 155 -3.52 3.70 -1.46
N TRP A 156 -4.01 4.19 -2.59
CA TRP A 156 -4.26 5.61 -2.78
C TRP A 156 -5.49 5.84 -3.65
N PHE A 157 -6.29 6.83 -3.30
CA PHE A 157 -7.39 7.27 -4.13
C PHE A 157 -6.88 8.28 -5.17
N LEU A 158 -6.77 7.83 -6.42
CA LEU A 158 -6.36 8.63 -7.56
C LEU A 158 -7.61 9.17 -8.26
N THR A 159 -7.75 10.49 -8.34
CA THR A 159 -8.88 11.15 -9.01
C THR A 159 -8.37 12.19 -9.99
N PRO A 160 -9.09 12.45 -11.11
CA PRO A 160 -10.41 11.87 -11.48
C PRO A 160 -10.34 10.49 -12.17
N VAL A 161 -9.16 9.91 -12.37
CA VAL A 161 -8.96 8.62 -13.04
C VAL A 161 -8.44 7.55 -12.10
N ALA A 162 -8.81 6.29 -12.35
CA ALA A 162 -8.38 5.09 -11.60
C ALA A 162 -8.90 4.92 -10.17
N GLY A 163 -9.49 5.94 -9.54
CA GLY A 163 -10.15 5.82 -8.23
C GLY A 163 -9.27 5.14 -7.17
N GLY A 164 -9.86 4.22 -6.40
CA GLY A 164 -9.12 3.40 -5.45
C GLY A 164 -8.07 2.53 -6.17
N SER A 165 -6.80 2.85 -5.99
CA SER A 165 -5.68 2.22 -6.69
C SER A 165 -4.67 1.63 -5.72
N VAL A 166 -4.08 0.50 -6.11
CA VAL A 166 -3.03 -0.20 -5.36
C VAL A 166 -1.71 -0.04 -6.12
N ILE A 167 -0.70 0.54 -5.47
CA ILE A 167 0.67 0.61 -5.96
C ILE A 167 1.44 -0.57 -5.37
N VAL A 168 2.01 -1.39 -6.24
CA VAL A 168 2.67 -2.65 -5.89
C VAL A 168 4.09 -2.69 -6.43
N PHE A 169 4.94 -3.46 -5.74
CA PHE A 169 6.37 -3.62 -6.04
C PHE A 169 6.75 -5.09 -6.34
N ASP A 170 5.76 -5.99 -6.33
CA ASP A 170 5.93 -7.42 -6.60
C ASP A 170 5.50 -7.73 -8.04
N GLY A 171 6.46 -8.02 -8.92
CA GLY A 171 6.19 -8.37 -10.32
C GLY A 171 5.28 -9.60 -10.50
N ASN A 172 5.29 -10.53 -9.54
CA ASN A 172 4.49 -11.76 -9.62
C ASN A 172 3.03 -11.55 -9.16
N LEU A 173 2.70 -10.40 -8.59
CA LEU A 173 1.35 -10.13 -8.09
C LEU A 173 0.35 -10.01 -9.24
N TRP A 174 0.76 -9.47 -10.39
CA TRP A 174 -0.09 -9.33 -11.56
C TRP A 174 -0.58 -10.68 -12.08
N ASP A 175 0.32 -11.67 -12.18
CA ASP A 175 -0.04 -12.99 -12.69
C ASP A 175 -1.06 -13.69 -11.78
N ARG A 176 -0.87 -13.58 -10.46
CA ARG A 176 -1.84 -14.07 -9.46
C ARG A 176 -3.19 -13.38 -9.58
N ALA A 177 -3.20 -12.07 -9.82
CA ALA A 177 -4.42 -11.30 -10.02
C ALA A 177 -5.15 -11.73 -11.29
N VAL A 178 -4.43 -11.92 -12.40
CA VAL A 178 -4.98 -12.40 -13.68
C VAL A 178 -5.55 -13.81 -13.54
N GLU A 179 -4.90 -14.71 -12.81
CA GLU A 179 -5.44 -16.04 -12.51
C GLU A 179 -6.77 -15.96 -11.76
N TYR A 180 -6.87 -15.09 -10.75
CA TYR A 180 -8.12 -14.86 -10.04
C TYR A 180 -9.19 -14.31 -10.98
N CYS A 181 -8.86 -13.30 -11.79
CA CYS A 181 -9.78 -12.69 -12.75
C CYS A 181 -10.37 -13.71 -13.73
N LYS A 182 -9.52 -14.57 -14.32
CA LYS A 182 -9.95 -15.66 -15.22
C LYS A 182 -10.95 -16.60 -14.56
N LYS A 183 -10.70 -17.00 -13.31
CA LYS A 183 -11.58 -17.91 -12.55
C LYS A 183 -12.93 -17.30 -12.19
N ASN A 184 -13.01 -15.97 -12.08
CA ASN A 184 -14.19 -15.25 -11.61
C ASN A 184 -14.91 -14.43 -12.70
N GLY A 185 -14.52 -14.61 -13.97
CA GLY A 185 -15.11 -13.89 -15.10
C GLY A 185 -14.98 -12.38 -14.95
N ILE A 186 -13.78 -11.91 -14.58
CA ILE A 186 -13.41 -10.50 -14.51
C ILE A 186 -12.47 -10.24 -15.68
N ASP A 187 -12.75 -9.21 -16.47
CA ASP A 187 -11.86 -8.82 -17.56
C ASP A 187 -10.58 -8.23 -16.98
N PHE A 188 -9.48 -8.26 -17.75
CA PHE A 188 -8.25 -7.59 -17.34
C PHE A 188 -7.60 -6.91 -18.54
N GLN A 189 -6.94 -5.79 -18.30
CA GLN A 189 -6.18 -5.06 -19.32
C GLN A 189 -4.91 -4.46 -18.74
N ASN A 190 -3.92 -4.26 -19.60
CA ASN A 190 -2.75 -3.45 -19.33
C ASN A 190 -2.82 -2.21 -20.22
N VAL A 191 -2.59 -1.03 -19.66
CA VAL A 191 -2.51 0.22 -20.40
C VAL A 191 -1.15 0.87 -20.19
N ASP A 192 -0.65 1.53 -21.23
CA ASP A 192 0.69 2.13 -21.20
C ASP A 192 0.73 3.47 -20.44
N SER A 193 -0.43 4.06 -20.13
CA SER A 193 -0.57 5.24 -19.29
C SER A 193 -1.91 5.23 -18.57
N VAL A 194 -1.92 5.73 -17.35
CA VAL A 194 -3.15 6.02 -16.57
C VAL A 194 -4.03 7.07 -17.26
N ASP A 195 -3.44 7.95 -18.07
CA ASP A 195 -4.17 9.00 -18.80
C ASP A 195 -5.01 8.42 -19.95
N ASN A 196 -4.81 7.15 -20.30
CA ASN A 196 -5.66 6.44 -21.25
C ASN A 196 -6.97 5.96 -20.60
N LEU A 197 -7.14 6.12 -19.29
CA LEU A 197 -8.36 5.77 -18.58
C LEU A 197 -9.37 6.91 -18.68
N LYS A 198 -10.64 6.53 -18.81
CA LYS A 198 -11.75 7.49 -18.83
C LYS A 198 -11.96 8.05 -17.43
N GLU A 199 -12.18 9.34 -17.34
CA GLU A 199 -12.62 10.00 -16.11
C GLU A 199 -14.00 9.48 -15.68
N TRP A 200 -14.22 9.42 -14.36
CA TRP A 200 -15.49 9.02 -13.74
C TRP A 200 -15.83 9.89 -12.54
#